data_AF-A0A2G5LDP5-F1
#
_entry.id   AF-A0A2G5LDP5-F1
#
_cell.length_a   1.000
_cell.length_b   1.000
_cell.length_c   1.000
_cell.angle_alpha   90.00
_cell.angle_beta   90.00
_cell.angle_gamma   90.00
#
_symmetry.space_group_name_H-M   'P 1'
#
loop_
_entity.id
_entity.type
_entity.pdbx_description
1 polymer ?
#
loop_
_entity_poly.entity_id
_entity_poly.type
_entity_poly.pdbx_seq_one_letter_code
_entity_poly.pdbx_strand_id
1 'polypeptide(L)'
;MSVKNRVEDAKVLLDGGRYVGAFANLLVAISASSRKAFPKGVTKSNFEKGTMRDAEAFNYFLGGRLHKLLLNPLAQSDYGSSGICIEFEGEQQQIEKIIYTHFRCSLIHEGRLLDNVDFVDSDSNLGGTPTASVSQGGRLLLGTGWINLAFQAVVYAQINGDEFGIEHRYMKPKFNIDEVAFANRLTLVYDMTPGRIEIFKDAIIRMACTHIDKASFDEVALLFNGLVSRGEISLGSLNGLQAKDLVDDQYRLTPKGGKVIQDIAREYEIVVV
;
A
#
# COMPACT_ATOMS: atom_id res chain seq x y z
N MET A 1 -2.85 -18.40 17.97
CA MET A 1 -3.31 -17.00 18.03
C MET A 1 -3.17 -16.44 16.62
N SER A 2 -4.22 -15.82 16.09
CA SER A 2 -4.27 -15.36 14.70
C SER A 2 -3.74 -13.92 14.55
N VAL A 3 -3.61 -13.42 13.32
CA VAL A 3 -3.19 -12.03 13.04
C VAL A 3 -4.25 -11.06 13.58
N LYS A 4 -5.52 -11.37 13.37
CA LYS A 4 -6.69 -10.63 13.84
C LYS A 4 -6.71 -10.49 15.36
N ASN A 5 -6.50 -11.57 16.11
CA ASN A 5 -6.44 -11.47 17.57
C ASN A 5 -5.33 -10.51 18.03
N ARG A 6 -4.16 -10.51 17.38
CA ARG A 6 -3.08 -9.54 17.70
C ARG A 6 -3.46 -8.10 17.40
N VAL A 7 -4.19 -7.89 16.31
CA VAL A 7 -4.72 -6.58 15.95
C VAL A 7 -5.79 -6.12 16.95
N GLU A 8 -6.67 -7.02 17.39
CA GLU A 8 -7.70 -6.73 18.41
C GLU A 8 -7.06 -6.41 19.78
N ASP A 9 -6.07 -7.18 20.21
CA ASP A 9 -5.29 -6.89 21.42
C ASP A 9 -4.61 -5.51 21.33
N ALA A 10 -4.06 -5.17 20.16
CA ALA A 10 -3.45 -3.87 19.92
C ALA A 10 -4.48 -2.73 20.05
N LYS A 11 -5.72 -2.91 19.58
CA LYS A 11 -6.79 -1.91 19.74
C LYS A 11 -7.14 -1.69 21.20
N VAL A 12 -7.31 -2.77 21.97
CA VAL A 12 -7.60 -2.67 23.41
C VAL A 12 -6.50 -1.90 24.15
N LEU A 13 -5.23 -2.16 23.81
CA LEU A 13 -4.10 -1.43 24.37
C LEU A 13 -4.09 0.04 23.94
N LEU A 14 -4.42 0.31 22.67
CA LEU A 14 -4.50 1.66 22.14
C LEU A 14 -5.58 2.49 22.86
N ASP A 15 -6.78 1.92 23.03
CA ASP A 15 -7.91 2.55 23.73
C ASP A 15 -7.59 2.82 25.20
N GLY A 16 -6.73 1.99 25.81
CA GLY A 16 -6.20 2.19 27.16
C GLY A 16 -4.98 3.12 27.26
N GLY A 17 -4.59 3.81 26.19
CA GLY A 17 -3.42 4.71 26.17
C GLY A 17 -2.06 4.00 26.26
N ARG A 18 -2.02 2.68 26.00
CA ARG A 18 -0.80 1.85 26.06
C ARG A 18 -0.15 1.72 24.68
N TYR A 19 0.24 2.86 24.11
CA TYR A 19 0.76 3.00 22.73
C TYR A 19 1.90 2.05 22.37
N VAL A 20 2.93 1.97 23.22
CA VAL A 20 4.09 1.09 22.98
C VAL A 20 3.67 -0.39 22.94
N GLY A 21 2.76 -0.80 23.83
CA GLY A 21 2.22 -2.16 23.86
C GLY A 21 1.34 -2.46 22.65
N ALA A 22 0.53 -1.48 22.21
CA ALA A 22 -0.26 -1.58 21.00
C ALA A 22 0.64 -1.76 19.77
N PHE A 23 1.68 -0.93 19.64
CA PHE A 23 2.64 -1.03 18.55
C PHE A 23 3.38 -2.38 18.55
N ALA A 24 3.83 -2.85 19.71
CA ALA A 24 4.48 -4.16 19.83
C ALA A 24 3.58 -5.30 19.30
N ASN A 25 2.28 -5.29 19.65
CA ASN A 25 1.33 -6.29 19.14
C ASN A 25 1.13 -6.19 17.63
N LEU A 26 1.09 -4.97 17.07
CA LEU A 26 1.04 -4.77 15.61
C LEU A 26 2.32 -5.25 14.92
N LEU A 27 3.51 -5.06 15.52
CA LEU A 27 4.76 -5.59 14.96
C LEU A 27 4.81 -7.13 14.97
N VAL A 28 4.19 -7.77 15.98
CA VAL A 28 3.96 -9.22 15.97
C VAL A 28 2.99 -9.61 14.85
N ALA A 29 1.90 -8.86 14.65
CA ALA A 29 0.94 -9.10 13.58
C ALA A 29 1.57 -8.94 12.18
N ILE A 30 2.45 -7.94 12.00
CA ILE A 30 3.28 -7.75 10.79
C ILE A 30 4.20 -8.95 10.60
N SER A 31 4.87 -9.43 11.65
CA SER A 31 5.74 -10.62 11.57
C SER A 31 4.96 -11.88 11.16
N ALA A 32 3.75 -12.05 11.67
CA ALA A 32 2.90 -13.17 11.28
C ALA A 32 2.42 -13.04 9.82
N SER A 33 2.03 -11.83 9.40
CA SER A 33 1.60 -11.53 8.03
C SER A 33 2.73 -11.75 7.01
N SER A 34 3.93 -11.27 7.33
CA SER A 34 5.11 -11.48 6.47
C SER A 34 5.46 -12.95 6.33
N ARG A 35 5.17 -13.79 7.33
CA ARG A 35 5.40 -15.24 7.27
C ARG A 35 4.32 -16.00 6.52
N LYS A 36 3.09 -15.48 6.47
CA LYS A 36 2.07 -15.97 5.53
C LYS A 36 2.48 -15.67 4.08
N ALA A 37 2.93 -14.44 3.82
CA ALA A 37 3.40 -14.02 2.50
C ALA A 37 4.69 -14.74 2.07
N PHE A 38 5.61 -14.96 3.03
CA PHE A 38 6.92 -15.55 2.79
C PHE A 38 7.21 -16.72 3.76
N PRO A 39 6.64 -17.91 3.50
CA PRO A 39 6.83 -19.07 4.35
C PRO A 39 8.31 -19.47 4.49
N LYS A 40 8.72 -19.79 5.73
CA LYS A 40 10.10 -20.22 6.03
C LYS A 40 10.45 -21.49 5.25
N GLY A 41 11.67 -21.55 4.74
CA GLY A 41 12.17 -22.71 3.99
C GLY A 41 11.66 -22.81 2.55
N VAL A 42 10.62 -22.07 2.18
CA VAL A 42 10.00 -22.13 0.85
C VAL A 42 10.40 -20.93 -0.01
N THR A 43 10.32 -19.72 0.55
CA THR A 43 10.65 -18.50 -0.19
C THR A 43 12.15 -18.28 -0.26
N LYS A 44 12.66 -18.06 -1.47
CA LYS A 44 14.07 -17.69 -1.70
C LYS A 44 14.32 -16.25 -1.24
N SER A 45 15.51 -16.02 -0.70
CA SER A 45 16.00 -14.67 -0.39
C SER A 45 16.24 -13.88 -1.68
N ASN A 46 16.03 -12.57 -1.62
CA ASN A 46 16.48 -11.60 -2.63
C ASN A 46 17.99 -11.36 -2.52
N PHE A 47 18.61 -11.67 -1.38
CA PHE A 47 20.05 -11.73 -1.21
C PHE A 47 20.58 -13.12 -1.60
N GLU A 48 21.84 -13.22 -2.06
CA GLU A 48 22.39 -14.46 -2.64
C GLU A 48 22.15 -15.72 -1.78
N LYS A 49 21.89 -16.85 -2.46
CA LYS A 49 21.84 -18.24 -1.94
C LYS A 49 21.26 -18.37 -0.52
N GLY A 50 19.93 -18.44 -0.40
CA GLY A 50 19.32 -18.78 0.88
C GLY A 50 17.79 -18.78 0.89
N THR A 51 17.24 -19.15 2.04
CA THR A 51 15.82 -18.98 2.35
C THR A 51 15.60 -17.64 3.02
N MET A 52 14.45 -17.03 2.78
CA MET A 52 14.15 -15.68 3.24
C MET A 52 14.13 -15.60 4.78
N ARG A 53 15.07 -14.84 5.34
CA ARG A 53 15.26 -14.66 6.79
C ARG A 53 14.16 -13.80 7.39
N ASP A 54 14.09 -13.74 8.72
CA ASP A 54 13.03 -13.01 9.45
C ASP A 54 13.03 -11.52 9.19
N ALA A 55 14.19 -10.88 9.34
CA ALA A 55 14.38 -9.48 9.01
C ALA A 55 13.99 -9.18 7.56
N GLU A 56 14.37 -10.05 6.63
CA GLU A 56 14.10 -9.86 5.22
C GLU A 56 12.60 -9.94 4.90
N ALA A 57 11.92 -11.01 5.36
CA ALA A 57 10.48 -11.15 5.17
C ALA A 57 9.71 -9.99 5.79
N PHE A 58 10.09 -9.60 7.02
CA PHE A 58 9.47 -8.47 7.71
C PHE A 58 9.66 -7.16 6.94
N ASN A 59 10.90 -6.82 6.57
CA ASN A 59 11.21 -5.58 5.88
C ASN A 59 10.55 -5.52 4.50
N TYR A 60 10.55 -6.62 3.75
CA TYR A 60 9.98 -6.67 2.41
C TYR A 60 8.44 -6.57 2.44
N PHE A 61 7.80 -7.17 3.45
CA PHE A 61 6.36 -7.01 3.67
C PHE A 61 6.03 -5.58 4.13
N LEU A 62 6.64 -5.10 5.21
CA LEU A 62 6.33 -3.78 5.77
C LEU A 62 6.67 -2.67 4.76
N GLY A 63 7.82 -2.74 4.11
CA GLY A 63 8.25 -1.77 3.10
C GLY A 63 7.24 -1.62 1.96
N GLY A 64 6.80 -2.72 1.36
CA GLY A 64 5.79 -2.70 0.31
C GLY A 64 4.45 -2.11 0.77
N ARG A 65 4.01 -2.46 1.98
CA ARG A 65 2.79 -1.90 2.59
C ARG A 65 2.92 -0.40 2.85
N LEU A 66 4.06 0.06 3.37
CA LEU A 66 4.33 1.49 3.59
C LEU A 66 4.36 2.26 2.27
N HIS A 67 5.03 1.72 1.24
CA HIS A 67 5.07 2.31 -0.09
C HIS A 67 3.65 2.51 -0.63
N LYS A 68 2.81 1.48 -0.53
CA LYS A 68 1.43 1.52 -1.00
C LYS A 68 0.57 2.51 -0.23
N LEU A 69 0.65 2.49 1.10
CA LEU A 69 -0.18 3.35 1.95
C LEU A 69 0.22 4.83 1.89
N LEU A 70 1.51 5.14 1.71
CA LEU A 70 2.02 6.51 1.82
C LEU A 70 2.41 7.16 0.49
N LEU A 71 2.97 6.41 -0.46
CA LEU A 71 3.60 6.97 -1.65
C LEU A 71 2.88 6.62 -2.95
N ASN A 72 2.36 5.40 -3.05
CA ASN A 72 1.73 4.91 -4.27
C ASN A 72 0.54 3.98 -3.96
N PRO A 73 -0.65 4.53 -3.65
CA PRO A 73 -1.86 3.74 -3.40
C PRO A 73 -2.25 2.80 -4.55
N LEU A 74 -1.77 3.09 -5.76
CA LEU A 74 -2.02 2.31 -6.97
C LEU A 74 -1.01 1.15 -7.15
N ALA A 75 -0.05 0.99 -6.24
CA ALA A 75 0.92 -0.11 -6.30
C ALA A 75 0.19 -1.46 -6.19
N GLN A 76 0.38 -2.31 -7.20
CA GLN A 76 -0.23 -3.64 -7.23
C GLN A 76 0.40 -4.59 -6.22
N SER A 77 1.72 -4.49 -6.00
CA SER A 77 2.44 -5.32 -5.04
C SER A 77 2.29 -4.78 -3.62
N ASP A 78 1.99 -5.67 -2.67
CA ASP A 78 2.05 -5.41 -1.23
C ASP A 78 3.48 -5.56 -0.66
N TYR A 79 4.46 -5.87 -1.52
CA TYR A 79 5.81 -6.24 -1.13
C TYR A 79 6.86 -5.39 -1.86
N GLY A 80 7.93 -5.03 -1.17
CA GLY A 80 8.97 -4.15 -1.70
C GLY A 80 9.69 -3.36 -0.61
N SER A 81 10.47 -2.38 -1.04
CA SER A 81 10.96 -1.33 -0.14
C SER A 81 9.95 -0.20 -0.04
N SER A 82 9.89 0.48 1.10
CA SER A 82 9.09 1.69 1.26
C SER A 82 9.57 2.82 0.36
N GLY A 83 10.88 2.89 0.07
CA GLY A 83 11.53 4.06 -0.51
C GLY A 83 11.71 5.23 0.48
N ILE A 84 11.36 5.02 1.76
CA ILE A 84 11.49 6.02 2.83
C ILE A 84 12.80 5.77 3.57
N CYS A 85 13.77 6.67 3.37
CA CYS A 85 15.04 6.66 4.06
C CYS A 85 15.11 7.79 5.09
N ILE A 86 15.69 7.51 6.24
CA ILE A 86 15.95 8.48 7.31
C ILE A 86 17.43 8.37 7.69
N GLU A 87 18.07 9.51 7.91
CA GLU A 87 19.40 9.53 8.53
C GLU A 87 19.27 9.16 10.00
N PHE A 88 19.82 8.02 10.39
CA PHE A 88 19.78 7.53 11.76
C PHE A 88 21.09 6.82 12.10
N GLU A 89 21.69 7.20 13.22
CA GLU A 89 23.02 6.75 13.66
C GLU A 89 24.14 7.06 12.65
N GLY A 90 24.03 8.18 11.93
CA GLY A 90 25.03 8.61 10.94
C GLY A 90 24.96 7.85 9.61
N GLU A 91 23.95 6.99 9.43
CA GLU A 91 23.72 6.26 8.18
C GLU A 91 22.32 6.54 7.61
N GLN A 92 22.21 6.53 6.28
CA GLN A 92 20.91 6.53 5.60
C GLN A 92 20.30 5.13 5.67
N GLN A 93 19.20 4.99 6.41
CA GLN A 93 18.55 3.69 6.63
C GLN A 93 17.07 3.73 6.24
N GLN A 94 16.59 2.62 5.67
CA GLN A 94 15.18 2.45 5.36
C GLN A 94 14.36 2.34 6.65
N ILE A 95 13.20 2.99 6.70
CA ILE A 95 12.37 3.04 7.90
C ILE A 95 11.90 1.66 8.37
N GLU A 96 11.60 0.74 7.46
CA GLU A 96 11.23 -0.64 7.79
C GLU A 96 12.35 -1.40 8.51
N LYS A 97 13.61 -1.14 8.15
CA LYS A 97 14.79 -1.74 8.80
C LYS A 97 14.98 -1.17 10.21
N ILE A 98 14.76 0.14 10.39
CA ILE A 98 14.82 0.79 11.69
C ILE A 98 13.73 0.24 12.61
N ILE A 99 12.48 0.18 12.12
CA ILE A 99 11.34 -0.41 12.85
C ILE A 99 11.63 -1.85 13.24
N TYR A 100 12.18 -2.66 12.34
CA TYR A 100 12.54 -4.04 12.67
C TYR A 100 13.59 -4.12 13.78
N THR A 101 14.66 -3.33 13.66
CA THR A 101 15.84 -3.47 14.53
C THR A 101 15.63 -2.81 15.89
N HIS A 102 15.16 -1.57 15.93
CA HIS A 102 15.14 -0.75 17.15
C HIS A 102 13.78 -0.75 17.86
N PHE A 103 12.70 -1.10 17.16
CA PHE A 103 11.37 -1.20 17.78
C PHE A 103 10.99 -2.66 17.98
N ARG A 104 10.91 -3.46 16.91
CA ARG A 104 10.42 -4.84 16.98
C ARG A 104 11.35 -5.73 17.79
N CYS A 105 12.63 -5.80 17.45
CA CYS A 105 13.58 -6.64 18.19
C CYS A 105 13.75 -6.18 19.64
N SER A 106 13.91 -4.88 19.88
CA SER A 106 14.07 -4.35 21.25
C SER A 106 12.83 -4.58 22.12
N LEU A 107 11.62 -4.25 21.63
CA LEU A 107 10.39 -4.46 22.40
C LEU A 107 10.10 -5.94 22.69
N ILE A 108 10.33 -6.83 21.71
CA ILE A 108 9.94 -8.24 21.82
C ILE A 108 11.02 -9.09 22.51
N HIS A 109 12.31 -8.84 22.23
CA HIS A 109 13.40 -9.66 22.77
C HIS A 109 14.00 -9.08 24.05
N GLU A 110 14.03 -7.75 24.19
CA GLU A 110 14.67 -7.06 25.31
C GLU A 110 13.67 -6.45 26.30
N GLY A 111 12.38 -6.37 25.92
CA GLY A 111 11.30 -5.85 26.75
C GLY A 111 11.32 -4.33 26.95
N ARG A 112 12.16 -3.60 26.20
CA ARG A 112 12.28 -2.13 26.27
C ARG A 112 12.73 -1.55 24.93
N LEU A 113 12.45 -0.27 24.71
CA LEU A 113 13.07 0.50 23.63
C LEU A 113 14.49 0.89 24.02
N LEU A 114 15.36 1.06 23.02
CA LEU A 114 16.69 1.62 23.20
C LEU A 114 16.61 3.14 23.40
N ASP A 115 17.59 3.71 24.10
CA ASP A 115 17.59 5.14 24.45
C ASP A 115 17.59 6.07 23.22
N ASN A 116 18.03 5.57 22.07
CA ASN A 116 18.09 6.29 20.80
C ASN A 116 16.78 6.26 20.00
N VAL A 117 15.70 5.62 20.49
CA VAL A 117 14.37 5.65 19.84
C VAL A 117 13.25 5.93 20.86
N ASP A 118 12.14 6.53 20.41
CA ASP A 118 10.93 6.67 21.22
C ASP A 118 9.64 6.81 20.41
N PHE A 119 8.51 6.67 21.10
CA PHE A 119 7.22 7.21 20.67
C PHE A 119 6.95 8.57 21.30
N VAL A 120 6.59 9.52 20.47
CA VAL A 120 6.09 10.82 20.94
C VAL A 120 4.60 10.87 20.69
N ASP A 121 3.87 11.19 21.75
CA ASP A 121 2.47 11.56 21.60
C ASP A 121 2.42 12.90 20.88
N SER A 122 2.05 12.88 19.60
CA SER A 122 1.74 14.11 18.89
C SER A 122 0.36 14.54 19.36
N ASP A 123 0.33 15.64 20.13
CA ASP A 123 -0.80 16.22 20.90
C ASP A 123 -2.12 16.50 20.15
N SER A 124 -2.37 15.93 18.97
CA SER A 124 -3.65 16.08 18.28
C SER A 124 -3.93 14.93 17.32
N ASN A 125 -4.88 14.10 17.72
CA ASN A 125 -5.59 13.08 16.94
C ASN A 125 -4.82 11.79 16.61
N LEU A 126 -5.31 10.68 17.18
CA LEU A 126 -5.00 9.27 16.85
C LEU A 126 -5.33 8.86 15.39
N GLY A 127 -5.51 9.83 14.49
CA GLY A 127 -5.61 9.66 13.04
C GLY A 127 -4.65 10.57 12.26
N GLY A 128 -3.69 11.21 12.93
CA GLY A 128 -2.72 12.11 12.31
C GLY A 128 -1.76 11.40 11.35
N THR A 129 -1.26 12.14 10.38
CA THR A 129 -0.21 11.73 9.44
C THR A 129 0.98 11.14 10.20
N PRO A 130 1.51 9.96 9.82
CA PRO A 130 2.67 9.38 10.49
C PRO A 130 3.86 10.34 10.37
N THR A 131 4.44 10.71 11.52
CA THR A 131 5.60 11.58 11.60
C THR A 131 6.81 10.81 12.12
N ALA A 132 7.97 11.08 11.55
CA ALA A 132 9.26 10.58 12.04
C ALA A 132 10.22 11.76 12.08
N SER A 133 10.91 11.95 13.20
CA SER A 133 11.87 13.05 13.38
C SER A 133 13.07 12.59 14.18
N VAL A 134 14.24 13.16 13.93
CA VAL A 134 15.44 12.92 14.73
C VAL A 134 15.67 14.14 15.61
N SER A 135 15.68 13.95 16.92
CA SER A 135 15.84 15.04 17.89
C SER A 135 17.27 15.59 17.90
N GLN A 136 17.46 16.80 18.45
CA GLN A 136 18.79 17.25 18.87
C GLN A 136 19.32 16.27 19.91
N GLY A 137 20.29 15.43 19.53
CA GLY A 137 20.75 14.26 20.30
C GLY A 137 20.73 12.95 19.52
N GLY A 138 20.21 12.93 18.29
CA GLY A 138 20.26 11.75 17.42
C GLY A 138 19.18 10.70 17.72
N ARG A 139 18.19 11.03 18.55
CA ARG A 139 17.09 10.13 18.93
C ARG A 139 16.01 10.13 17.85
N LEU A 140 15.64 8.97 17.33
CA LEU A 140 14.51 8.86 16.40
C LEU A 140 13.19 8.80 17.16
N LEU A 141 12.31 9.73 16.86
CA LEU A 141 11.00 9.88 17.46
C LEU A 141 9.94 9.54 16.41
N LEU A 142 9.13 8.52 16.68
CA LEU A 142 7.96 8.17 15.88
C LEU A 142 6.68 8.73 16.53
N GLY A 143 5.86 9.42 15.75
CA GLY A 143 4.53 9.83 16.19
C GLY A 143 3.56 8.65 16.32
N THR A 144 2.48 8.81 17.08
CA THR A 144 1.43 7.78 17.27
C THR A 144 0.74 7.38 15.96
N GLY A 145 0.80 8.22 14.91
CA GLY A 145 0.33 7.88 13.56
C GLY A 145 0.94 6.60 12.96
N TRP A 146 2.14 6.19 13.42
CA TRP A 146 2.76 4.92 13.02
C TRP A 146 2.00 3.69 13.54
N ILE A 147 1.24 3.81 14.62
CA ILE A 147 0.38 2.74 15.13
C ILE A 147 -0.78 2.51 14.15
N ASN A 148 -1.46 3.59 13.73
CA ASN A 148 -2.51 3.50 12.73
C ASN A 148 -1.98 2.98 11.39
N LEU A 149 -0.77 3.41 10.99
CA LEU A 149 -0.15 2.91 9.77
C LEU A 149 0.19 1.42 9.85
N ALA A 150 0.73 0.95 10.98
CA ALA A 150 0.99 -0.48 11.20
C ALA A 150 -0.30 -1.30 11.22
N PHE A 151 -1.38 -0.76 11.80
CA PHE A 151 -2.71 -1.34 11.75
C PHE A 151 -3.19 -1.51 10.30
N GLN A 152 -3.13 -0.44 9.50
CA GLN A 152 -3.55 -0.48 8.09
C GLN A 152 -2.66 -1.40 7.24
N ALA A 153 -1.35 -1.43 7.53
CA ALA A 153 -0.40 -2.29 6.86
C ALA A 153 -0.74 -3.77 7.04
N VAL A 154 -1.32 -4.16 8.19
CA VAL A 154 -1.74 -5.53 8.48
C VAL A 154 -3.16 -5.82 7.99
N VAL A 155 -4.13 -4.99 8.38
CA VAL A 155 -5.56 -5.27 8.16
C VAL A 155 -5.91 -5.26 6.68
N TYR A 156 -5.39 -4.29 5.92
CA TYR A 156 -5.68 -4.15 4.50
C TYR A 156 -4.66 -4.85 3.59
N ALA A 157 -3.80 -5.72 4.14
CA ALA A 157 -2.90 -6.53 3.32
C ALA A 157 -3.69 -7.66 2.67
N GLN A 158 -3.46 -7.89 1.37
CA GLN A 158 -4.19 -8.90 0.59
C GLN A 158 -4.13 -10.28 1.25
N ILE A 159 -2.96 -10.66 1.78
CA ILE A 159 -2.74 -11.95 2.44
C ILE A 159 -3.55 -12.16 3.73
N ASN A 160 -4.16 -11.09 4.26
CA ASN A 160 -4.99 -11.13 5.46
C ASN A 160 -6.47 -10.86 5.17
N GLY A 161 -6.86 -10.62 3.91
CA GLY A 161 -8.22 -10.25 3.51
C GLY A 161 -9.29 -11.16 4.12
N ASP A 162 -9.16 -12.47 3.91
CA ASP A 162 -10.05 -13.50 4.47
C ASP A 162 -10.24 -13.38 5.99
N GLU A 163 -9.16 -13.13 6.73
CA GLU A 163 -9.19 -13.08 8.19
C GLU A 163 -9.96 -11.85 8.71
N PHE A 164 -9.92 -10.75 7.94
CA PHE A 164 -10.61 -9.51 8.27
C PHE A 164 -11.94 -9.31 7.53
N GLY A 165 -12.33 -10.25 6.67
CA GLY A 165 -13.54 -10.12 5.84
C GLY A 165 -13.43 -8.98 4.82
N ILE A 166 -12.22 -8.70 4.33
CA ILE A 166 -11.94 -7.65 3.37
C ILE A 166 -11.70 -8.30 2.01
N GLU A 167 -12.57 -7.97 1.07
CA GLU A 167 -12.44 -8.40 -0.32
C GLU A 167 -11.41 -7.51 -1.04
N HIS A 168 -10.37 -8.11 -1.61
CA HIS A 168 -9.39 -7.39 -2.41
C HIS A 168 -9.64 -7.63 -3.89
N ARG A 169 -9.69 -6.53 -4.65
CA ARG A 169 -9.85 -6.57 -6.10
C ARG A 169 -8.60 -6.05 -6.78
N TYR A 170 -8.17 -6.72 -7.83
CA TYR A 170 -7.13 -6.24 -8.72
C TYR A 170 -7.42 -6.64 -10.16
N MET A 171 -6.76 -5.97 -11.09
CA MET A 171 -6.85 -6.31 -12.50
C MET A 171 -5.73 -7.26 -12.88
N LYS A 172 -6.11 -8.42 -13.41
CA LYS A 172 -5.19 -9.41 -13.96
C LYS A 172 -5.34 -9.43 -15.48
N PRO A 173 -4.25 -9.55 -16.26
CA PRO A 173 -4.37 -9.74 -17.70
C PRO A 173 -5.11 -11.05 -18.01
N LYS A 174 -5.96 -11.02 -19.04
CA LYS A 174 -6.58 -12.23 -19.59
C LYS A 174 -5.49 -13.12 -20.23
N PHE A 175 -5.81 -14.39 -20.42
CA PHE A 175 -4.86 -15.41 -20.88
C PHE A 175 -4.08 -14.96 -22.14
N ASN A 176 -2.75 -15.13 -22.13
CA ASN A 176 -1.80 -14.77 -23.20
C ASN A 176 -1.56 -13.27 -23.46
N ILE A 177 -2.02 -12.36 -22.61
CA ILE A 177 -1.67 -10.95 -22.74
C ILE A 177 -0.26 -10.71 -22.16
N ASP A 178 0.64 -10.26 -23.03
CA ASP A 178 1.90 -9.66 -22.61
C ASP A 178 1.63 -8.23 -22.14
N GLU A 179 1.72 -8.02 -20.82
CA GLU A 179 1.48 -6.72 -20.19
C GLU A 179 2.39 -5.61 -20.70
N VAL A 180 3.66 -5.94 -20.98
CA VAL A 180 4.64 -4.97 -21.46
C VAL A 180 4.26 -4.56 -22.88
N ALA A 181 3.93 -5.52 -23.74
CA ALA A 181 3.48 -5.23 -25.10
C ALA A 181 2.17 -4.42 -25.10
N PHE A 182 1.22 -4.75 -24.22
CA PHE A 182 -0.04 -4.01 -24.10
C PHE A 182 0.17 -2.58 -23.57
N ALA A 183 1.00 -2.40 -22.53
CA ALA A 183 1.32 -1.08 -22.01
C ALA A 183 2.02 -0.21 -23.07
N ASN A 184 2.93 -0.79 -23.86
CA ASN A 184 3.59 -0.12 -24.98
C ASN A 184 2.59 0.26 -26.08
N ARG A 185 1.61 -0.61 -26.37
CA ARG A 185 0.52 -0.31 -27.31
C ARG A 185 -0.30 0.89 -26.84
N LEU A 186 -0.74 0.92 -25.58
CA LEU A 186 -1.48 2.06 -25.04
C LEU A 186 -0.65 3.34 -25.05
N THR A 187 0.64 3.24 -24.75
CA THR A 187 1.60 4.35 -24.84
C THR A 187 1.64 4.92 -26.27
N LEU A 188 1.76 4.04 -27.28
CA LEU A 188 1.84 4.46 -28.68
C LEU A 188 0.53 5.04 -29.21
N VAL A 189 -0.61 4.40 -28.88
CA VAL A 189 -1.93 4.78 -29.43
C VAL A 189 -2.50 6.02 -28.74
N TYR A 190 -2.29 6.16 -27.44
CA TYR A 190 -2.95 7.18 -26.62
C TYR A 190 -1.99 8.20 -25.98
N ASP A 191 -0.67 8.05 -26.18
CA ASP A 191 0.38 8.87 -25.56
C ASP A 191 0.32 8.82 -24.02
N MET A 192 0.14 7.60 -23.51
CA MET A 192 0.00 7.30 -22.08
C MET A 192 1.31 6.89 -21.44
N THR A 193 1.48 7.24 -20.17
CA THR A 193 2.55 6.68 -19.33
C THR A 193 2.02 5.48 -18.55
N PRO A 194 2.87 4.55 -18.09
CA PRO A 194 2.46 3.43 -17.24
C PRO A 194 1.62 3.86 -16.03
N GLY A 195 1.99 4.97 -15.37
CA GLY A 195 1.22 5.51 -14.25
C GLY A 195 -0.23 5.90 -14.59
N ARG A 196 -0.48 6.40 -15.81
CA ARG A 196 -1.85 6.70 -16.27
C ARG A 196 -2.67 5.45 -16.52
N ILE A 197 -2.02 4.38 -16.98
CA ILE A 197 -2.67 3.07 -17.16
C ILE A 197 -3.11 2.54 -15.80
N GLU A 198 -2.26 2.61 -14.77
CA GLU A 198 -2.61 2.18 -13.42
C GLU A 198 -3.73 3.02 -12.79
N ILE A 199 -3.79 4.34 -13.05
CA ILE A 199 -4.93 5.18 -12.63
C ILE A 199 -6.24 4.64 -13.22
N PHE A 200 -6.27 4.29 -14.51
CA PHE A 200 -7.48 3.75 -15.12
C PHE A 200 -7.81 2.33 -14.68
N LYS A 201 -6.81 1.47 -14.43
CA LYS A 201 -7.05 0.16 -13.82
C LYS A 201 -7.73 0.28 -12.45
N ASP A 202 -7.24 1.19 -11.60
CA ASP A 202 -7.86 1.47 -10.30
C ASP A 202 -9.29 2.02 -10.45
N ALA A 203 -9.50 2.95 -11.38
CA ALA A 203 -10.85 3.44 -11.68
C ALA A 203 -11.79 2.30 -12.09
N ILE A 204 -11.36 1.39 -12.98
CA ILE A 204 -12.14 0.23 -13.43
C ILE A 204 -12.51 -0.68 -12.25
N ILE A 205 -11.57 -0.96 -11.34
CA ILE A 205 -11.82 -1.76 -10.13
C ILE A 205 -12.92 -1.12 -9.28
N ARG A 206 -12.87 0.21 -9.07
CA ARG A 206 -13.82 0.96 -8.25
C ARG A 206 -15.20 1.11 -8.89
N MET A 207 -15.27 1.14 -10.22
CA MET A 207 -16.56 1.11 -10.93
C MET A 207 -17.34 -0.18 -10.65
N ALA A 208 -16.67 -1.26 -10.24
CA ALA A 208 -17.27 -2.54 -9.88
C ALA A 208 -18.19 -3.13 -10.97
N CYS A 209 -17.96 -2.79 -12.24
CA CYS A 209 -18.78 -3.22 -13.38
C CYS A 209 -18.02 -4.26 -14.22
N THR A 210 -18.62 -5.43 -14.41
CA THR A 210 -17.99 -6.58 -15.09
C THR A 210 -18.02 -6.50 -16.63
N HIS A 211 -18.70 -5.51 -17.20
CA HIS A 211 -18.95 -5.42 -18.66
C HIS A 211 -18.55 -4.07 -19.26
N ILE A 212 -17.55 -3.39 -18.65
CA ILE A 212 -17.04 -2.10 -19.12
C ILE A 212 -16.53 -2.18 -20.57
N ASP A 213 -16.02 -3.33 -21.01
CA ASP A 213 -15.54 -3.57 -22.37
C ASP A 213 -16.63 -3.44 -23.46
N LYS A 214 -17.91 -3.59 -23.08
CA LYS A 214 -19.08 -3.53 -23.96
C LYS A 214 -20.02 -2.36 -23.66
N ALA A 215 -19.79 -1.66 -22.55
CA ALA A 215 -20.60 -0.51 -22.15
C ALA A 215 -20.46 0.63 -23.17
N SER A 216 -21.54 1.38 -23.35
CA SER A 216 -21.53 2.63 -24.12
C SER A 216 -20.62 3.68 -23.47
N PHE A 217 -20.19 4.67 -24.25
CA PHE A 217 -19.39 5.76 -23.70
C PHE A 217 -20.10 6.49 -22.55
N ASP A 218 -21.40 6.74 -22.70
CA ASP A 218 -22.19 7.46 -21.69
C ASP A 218 -22.26 6.69 -20.36
N GLU A 219 -22.36 5.36 -20.41
CA GLU A 219 -22.33 4.51 -19.21
C GLU A 219 -20.96 4.55 -18.52
N VAL A 220 -19.87 4.43 -19.28
CA VAL A 220 -18.51 4.51 -18.74
C VAL A 220 -18.22 5.89 -18.17
N ALA A 221 -18.65 6.95 -18.86
CA ALA A 221 -18.50 8.32 -18.42
C ALA A 221 -19.30 8.58 -17.14
N LEU A 222 -20.53 8.08 -17.04
CA LEU A 222 -21.36 8.20 -15.83
C LEU A 222 -20.67 7.55 -14.62
N LEU A 223 -20.17 6.32 -14.78
CA LEU A 223 -19.47 5.60 -13.71
C LEU A 223 -18.18 6.32 -13.28
N PHE A 224 -17.34 6.72 -14.25
CA PHE A 224 -16.09 7.43 -13.98
C PHE A 224 -16.33 8.78 -13.31
N ASN A 225 -17.24 9.60 -13.85
CA ASN A 225 -17.56 10.91 -13.29
C ASN A 225 -18.18 10.77 -11.89
N GLY A 226 -18.90 9.67 -11.63
CA GLY A 226 -19.34 9.29 -10.29
C GLY A 226 -18.16 9.14 -9.31
N LEU A 227 -17.09 8.43 -9.70
CA LEU A 227 -15.88 8.29 -8.87
C LEU A 227 -15.22 9.65 -8.59
N VAL A 228 -15.12 10.50 -9.62
CA VAL A 228 -14.55 11.86 -9.49
C VAL A 228 -15.37 12.70 -8.51
N SER A 229 -16.70 12.69 -8.63
CA SER A 229 -17.59 13.47 -7.76
C SER A 229 -17.53 13.05 -6.30
N ARG A 230 -17.23 11.77 -6.02
CA ARG A 230 -17.06 11.23 -4.67
C ARG A 230 -15.64 11.39 -4.12
N GLY A 231 -14.73 11.97 -4.89
CA GLY A 231 -13.32 12.14 -4.50
C GLY A 231 -12.54 10.83 -4.43
N GLU A 232 -13.00 9.79 -5.12
CA GLU A 232 -12.34 8.48 -5.12
C GLU A 232 -11.10 8.42 -6.02
N ILE A 233 -10.95 9.38 -6.94
CA ILE A 233 -9.76 9.57 -7.76
C ILE A 233 -9.10 10.87 -7.31
N SER A 234 -7.80 10.80 -6.98
CA SER A 234 -7.07 11.97 -6.47
C SER A 234 -6.94 13.07 -7.54
N LEU A 235 -6.92 14.34 -7.10
CA LEU A 235 -6.70 15.48 -8.01
C LEU A 235 -5.37 15.38 -8.77
N GLY A 236 -4.31 14.85 -8.14
CA GLY A 236 -3.02 14.60 -8.79
C GLY A 236 -3.15 13.60 -9.94
N SER A 237 -3.89 12.52 -9.73
CA SER A 237 -4.21 11.54 -10.78
C SER A 237 -5.02 12.18 -11.92
N LEU A 238 -6.04 12.98 -11.60
CA LEU A 238 -6.88 13.66 -12.58
C LEU A 238 -6.10 14.68 -13.42
N ASN A 239 -5.23 15.48 -12.81
CA ASN A 239 -4.31 16.38 -13.52
C ASN A 239 -3.39 15.60 -14.47
N GLY A 240 -2.91 14.44 -14.02
CA GLY A 240 -2.12 13.53 -14.85
C GLY A 240 -2.88 13.09 -16.10
N LEU A 241 -4.16 12.72 -15.96
CA LEU A 241 -5.04 12.31 -17.07
C LEU A 241 -5.40 13.49 -17.99
N GLN A 242 -5.70 14.66 -17.42
CA GLN A 242 -6.07 15.86 -18.15
C GLN A 242 -4.96 16.30 -19.10
N ALA A 243 -3.70 16.22 -18.68
CA ALA A 243 -2.54 16.57 -19.50
C ALA A 243 -2.38 15.75 -20.80
N LYS A 244 -3.22 14.73 -21.02
CA LYS A 244 -3.27 13.90 -22.24
C LYS A 244 -4.67 13.84 -22.86
N ASP A 245 -5.55 14.77 -22.51
CA ASP A 245 -6.94 14.89 -22.98
C ASP A 245 -7.78 13.63 -22.71
N LEU A 246 -7.45 12.90 -21.64
CA LEU A 246 -8.19 11.70 -21.22
C LEU A 246 -9.40 12.06 -20.35
N VAL A 247 -9.33 13.23 -19.70
CA VAL A 247 -10.43 13.93 -19.04
C VAL A 247 -10.39 15.40 -19.46
N ASP A 248 -11.53 16.08 -19.43
CA ASP A 248 -11.64 17.51 -19.77
C ASP A 248 -11.20 18.43 -18.62
N ASP A 249 -11.39 19.75 -18.78
CA ASP A 249 -11.05 20.76 -17.80
C ASP A 249 -11.95 20.79 -16.56
N GLN A 250 -13.07 20.07 -16.59
CA GLN A 250 -13.88 19.77 -15.41
C GLN A 250 -13.69 18.33 -14.92
N TYR A 251 -12.60 17.67 -15.35
CA TYR A 251 -12.25 16.28 -15.02
C TYR A 251 -13.31 15.24 -15.42
N ARG A 252 -14.14 15.56 -16.42
CA ARG A 252 -15.10 14.60 -16.98
C ARG A 252 -14.40 13.74 -18.01
N LEU A 253 -14.75 12.45 -18.05
CA LEU A 253 -14.18 11.52 -19.00
C LEU A 253 -14.41 11.97 -20.45
N THR A 254 -13.35 12.04 -21.26
CA THR A 254 -13.47 12.32 -22.71
C THR A 254 -13.71 11.03 -23.50
N PRO A 255 -14.19 11.09 -24.76
CA PRO A 255 -14.27 9.91 -25.62
C PRO A 255 -12.94 9.16 -25.77
N LYS A 256 -11.80 9.87 -25.72
CA LYS A 256 -10.46 9.28 -25.75
C LYS A 256 -10.21 8.47 -24.47
N GLY A 257 -10.49 9.05 -23.29
CA GLY A 257 -10.40 8.35 -22.00
C GLY A 257 -11.31 7.13 -21.93
N GLY A 258 -12.56 7.25 -22.42
CA GLY A 258 -13.51 6.14 -22.50
C GLY A 258 -12.99 4.95 -23.30
N LYS A 259 -12.38 5.20 -24.47
CA LYS A 259 -11.76 4.14 -25.28
C LYS A 259 -10.61 3.46 -24.56
N VAL A 260 -9.78 4.21 -23.84
CA VAL A 260 -8.69 3.63 -23.02
C VAL A 260 -9.24 2.70 -21.96
N ILE A 261 -10.26 3.13 -21.21
CA ILE A 261 -10.90 2.31 -20.17
C ILE A 261 -11.46 1.02 -20.78
N GLN A 262 -12.14 1.11 -21.92
CA GLN A 262 -12.69 -0.05 -22.63
C GLN A 262 -11.58 -1.00 -23.13
N ASP A 263 -10.49 -0.47 -23.67
CA ASP A 263 -9.36 -1.27 -24.14
C ASP A 263 -8.66 -2.00 -22.96
N ILE A 264 -8.52 -1.34 -21.81
CA ILE A 264 -8.01 -1.98 -20.58
C ILE A 264 -8.97 -3.09 -20.14
N ALA A 265 -10.28 -2.82 -20.05
CA ALA A 265 -11.29 -3.82 -19.65
C ALA A 265 -11.41 -5.00 -20.64
N ARG A 266 -11.03 -4.80 -21.91
CA ARG A 266 -11.00 -5.87 -22.91
C ARG A 266 -9.87 -6.86 -22.65
N GLU A 267 -8.69 -6.38 -22.26
CA GLU A 267 -7.49 -7.22 -22.10
C GLU A 267 -7.27 -7.69 -20.67
N TYR A 268 -7.94 -7.09 -19.68
CA TYR A 268 -7.83 -7.44 -18.27
C TYR A 268 -9.18 -7.88 -17.68
N GLU A 269 -9.12 -8.68 -16.64
CA GLU A 269 -10.26 -9.10 -15.82
C GLU A 269 -10.07 -8.66 -14.37
N ILE A 270 -11.17 -8.36 -13.68
CA ILE A 270 -11.14 -8.09 -12.24
C ILE A 270 -11.15 -9.44 -11.53
N VAL A 271 -10.12 -9.68 -10.71
CA VAL A 271 -10.02 -10.85 -9.85
C VAL A 271 -10.28 -10.43 -8.41
N VAL A 272 -11.06 -11.26 -7.72
CA VAL A 272 -11.33 -11.14 -6.29
C VAL A 272 -10.44 -12.14 -5.54
N VAL A 273 -9.71 -11.66 -4.54
CA VAL A 273 -8.91 -12.47 -3.60
C VAL A 273 -9.25 -12.08 -2.17
#